data_AF-A0A951MES4-F1
#
_entry.id   AF-A0A951MES4-F1
#
_cell.length_a   1.000
_cell.length_b   1.000
_cell.length_c   1.000
_cell.angle_alpha   90.00
_cell.angle_beta   90.00
_cell.angle_gamma   90.00
#
_symmetry.space_group_name_H-M   'P 1'
#
loop_
_entity.id
_entity.type
_entity.pdbx_description
1 polymer ?
#
loop_
_entity_poly.entity_id
_entity_poly.type
_entity_poly.pdbx_seq_one_letter_code
_entity_poly.pdbx_strand_id
1 'polypeptide(L)'
;MSKHRRLDGTSAPLATEPPGACIPDAHGRCGVCADEGRVGEVLEISPEGPEARVRFPEGTRSVDLALVEGVRPGDRLLVHLDTALAVVEAPS
;
A
#
# COMPACT_ATOMS: atom_id res chain seq x y z
N MET A 1 23.19 51.02 10.47
CA MET A 1 23.48 50.11 11.60
C MET A 1 22.64 48.85 11.43
N SER A 2 23.15 47.82 10.75
CA SER A 2 22.46 46.54 10.58
C SER A 2 23.17 45.47 11.39
N LYS A 3 22.59 45.06 12.52
CA LYS A 3 23.04 43.87 13.25
C LYS A 3 22.36 42.65 12.63
N HIS A 4 23.12 41.89 11.85
CA HIS A 4 22.77 40.51 11.51
C HIS A 4 22.84 39.68 12.79
N ARG A 5 21.72 39.04 13.17
CA ARG A 5 21.66 38.04 14.24
C ARG A 5 21.36 36.67 13.63
N ARG A 6 21.91 35.66 14.30
CA ARG A 6 22.41 34.38 13.79
C ARG A 6 21.33 33.39 13.30
N LEU A 7 21.84 32.52 12.44
CA LEU A 7 21.32 31.22 12.02
C LEU A 7 21.37 30.25 13.20
N ASP A 8 20.22 29.80 13.70
CA ASP A 8 20.14 28.60 14.54
C ASP A 8 18.81 27.90 14.20
N GLY A 9 18.88 26.68 13.69
CA GLY A 9 17.67 25.93 13.35
C GLY A 9 17.98 24.72 12.49
N THR A 10 18.69 23.75 13.05
CA THR A 10 18.75 22.40 12.51
C THR A 10 17.33 21.87 12.37
N SER A 11 16.88 21.69 11.13
CA SER A 11 15.73 20.82 10.83
C SER A 11 16.30 19.63 10.08
N ALA A 12 16.14 18.46 10.69
CA ALA A 12 16.38 17.16 10.08
C ALA A 12 15.77 17.10 8.67
N PRO A 13 16.33 16.30 7.75
CA PRO A 13 15.72 16.14 6.45
C PRO A 13 14.31 15.56 6.66
N LEU A 14 13.28 16.33 6.28
CA LEU A 14 11.98 15.77 5.97
C LEU A 14 12.25 14.63 4.98
N ALA A 15 11.89 13.40 5.36
CA ALA A 15 11.77 12.32 4.39
C ALA A 15 10.90 12.87 3.25
N THR A 16 11.51 13.09 2.09
CA THR A 16 10.77 13.49 0.91
C THR A 16 10.10 12.23 0.41
N GLU A 17 8.95 11.92 1.00
CA GLU A 17 8.03 10.95 0.44
C GLU A 17 7.68 11.45 -0.97
N PRO A 18 7.84 10.62 -2.01
CA PRO A 18 7.50 11.04 -3.36
C PRO A 18 6.00 11.37 -3.41
N PRO A 19 5.59 12.49 -4.02
CA PRO A 19 4.18 12.81 -4.17
C PRO A 19 3.49 11.67 -4.94
N GLY A 20 2.60 10.94 -4.26
CA GLY A 20 1.82 9.85 -4.86
C GLY A 20 2.04 8.45 -4.28
N ALA A 21 2.92 8.25 -3.29
CA ALA A 21 3.01 6.96 -2.60
C ALA A 21 1.75 6.72 -1.73
N CYS A 22 0.94 5.73 -2.10
CA CYS A 22 -0.21 5.31 -1.29
C CYS A 22 0.27 4.40 -0.16
N ILE A 23 0.64 5.01 0.97
CA ILE A 23 1.01 4.30 2.20
C ILE A 23 -0.23 4.20 3.10
N PRO A 24 -0.76 3.00 3.37
CA PRO A 24 -1.87 2.81 4.31
C PRO A 24 -1.43 3.13 5.74
N ASP A 25 -2.34 3.72 6.53
CA ASP A 25 -2.16 3.87 7.97
C ASP A 25 -2.30 2.52 8.71
N ALA A 26 -2.14 2.55 10.03
CA ALA A 26 -2.28 1.37 10.88
C ALA A 26 -3.67 0.70 10.81
N HIS A 27 -4.67 1.38 10.22
CA HIS A 27 -6.02 0.89 10.00
C HIS A 27 -6.28 0.50 8.54
N GLY A 28 -5.27 0.51 7.66
CA GLY A 28 -5.40 0.17 6.25
C GLY A 28 -6.04 1.28 5.39
N ARG A 29 -6.06 2.53 5.88
CA ARG A 29 -6.60 3.69 5.15
C ARG A 29 -5.47 4.49 4.54
N CYS A 30 -5.59 4.86 3.28
CA CYS A 30 -4.64 5.81 2.68
C CYS A 30 -5.15 7.25 2.87
N GLY A 31 -4.34 8.13 3.44
CA GLY A 31 -4.70 9.54 3.68
C GLY A 31 -4.88 10.38 2.41
N VAL A 32 -4.48 9.87 1.24
CA VAL A 32 -4.58 10.56 -0.06
C VAL A 32 -5.91 10.30 -0.75
N CYS A 33 -6.43 9.07 -0.74
CA CYS A 33 -7.72 8.72 -1.33
C CYS A 33 -8.86 8.64 -0.30
N ALA A 34 -8.55 8.60 1.00
CA ALA A 34 -9.49 8.38 2.10
C ALA A 34 -10.32 7.07 1.99
N ASP A 35 -9.94 6.19 1.07
CA ASP A 35 -10.57 4.89 0.88
C ASP A 35 -9.92 3.83 1.77
N GLU A 36 -10.77 2.94 2.31
CA GLU A 36 -10.33 1.75 3.02
C GLU A 36 -9.85 0.69 2.01
N GLY A 37 -8.62 0.21 2.17
CA GLY A 37 -8.16 -0.97 1.44
C GLY A 37 -9.03 -2.18 1.76
N ARG A 38 -9.32 -3.01 0.76
CA ARG A 38 -10.14 -4.22 0.92
C ARG A 38 -9.25 -5.43 1.08
N VAL A 39 -9.60 -6.32 2.00
CA VAL A 39 -8.90 -7.60 2.15
C VAL A 39 -9.54 -8.64 1.24
N GLY A 40 -8.73 -9.32 0.43
CA GLY A 40 -9.16 -10.42 -0.44
C GLY A 40 -8.24 -11.64 -0.34
N GLU A 41 -8.75 -12.82 -0.69
CA GLU A 41 -8.01 -14.09 -0.67
C GLU A 41 -7.52 -14.46 -2.07
N VAL A 42 -6.24 -14.77 -2.20
CA VAL A 42 -5.62 -15.18 -3.47
C VAL A 42 -6.08 -16.58 -3.85
N LEU A 43 -6.63 -16.72 -5.05
CA LEU A 43 -7.07 -18.01 -5.60
C LEU A 43 -6.00 -18.65 -6.48
N GLU A 44 -5.44 -17.85 -7.38
CA GLU A 44 -4.45 -18.27 -8.37
C GLU A 44 -3.53 -17.11 -8.72
N ILE A 45 -2.27 -17.43 -9.02
CA ILE A 45 -1.28 -16.47 -9.55
C ILE A 45 -1.25 -16.64 -11.07
N SER A 46 -1.29 -15.52 -11.80
CA SER A 46 -1.20 -15.53 -13.26
C SER A 46 0.17 -16.06 -13.70
N PRO A 47 0.23 -16.96 -14.71
CA PRO A 47 1.50 -17.36 -15.30
C PRO A 47 2.09 -16.30 -16.25
N GLU A 48 1.30 -15.28 -16.62
CA GLU A 48 1.67 -14.30 -17.67
C GLU A 48 2.27 -12.99 -17.11
N GLY A 49 2.14 -12.72 -15.81
CA GLY A 49 2.58 -11.45 -15.24
C GLY A 49 2.34 -11.35 -13.73
N PRO A 50 2.63 -10.18 -13.14
CA PRO A 50 2.49 -9.96 -11.70
C PRO A 50 1.02 -9.71 -11.33
N GLU A 51 0.12 -10.63 -11.68
CA GLU A 51 -1.29 -10.53 -11.33
C GLU A 51 -1.75 -11.78 -10.58
N ALA A 52 -2.73 -11.62 -9.72
CA ALA A 52 -3.42 -12.71 -9.07
C ALA A 52 -4.93 -12.54 -9.20
N ARG A 53 -5.62 -13.66 -9.28
CA ARG A 53 -7.07 -13.69 -9.14
C ARG A 53 -7.42 -13.78 -7.67
N VAL A 54 -8.14 -12.78 -7.18
CA VAL A 54 -8.43 -12.59 -5.75
C VAL A 54 -9.93 -12.59 -5.51
N ARG A 55 -10.38 -13.32 -4.48
CA ARG A 55 -11.77 -13.36 -4.02
C ARG A 55 -12.01 -12.28 -2.97
N PHE A 56 -13.00 -11.45 -3.23
CA PHE A 56 -13.62 -10.50 -2.31
C PHE A 56 -15.06 -10.91 -2.02
N PRO A 57 -15.73 -10.33 -1.01
CA PRO A 57 -17.16 -10.60 -0.75
C PRO A 57 -18.06 -10.28 -1.96
N GLU A 58 -17.70 -9.26 -2.75
CA GLU A 58 -18.47 -8.84 -3.94
C GLU A 58 -18.20 -9.70 -5.18
N GLY A 59 -17.22 -10.61 -5.13
CA GLY A 59 -16.83 -11.44 -6.27
C GLY A 59 -15.32 -11.52 -6.47
N THR A 60 -14.91 -11.98 -7.63
CA THR A 60 -13.50 -12.23 -7.96
C THR A 60 -12.97 -11.16 -8.91
N ARG A 61 -11.75 -10.68 -8.68
CA ARG A 61 -11.07 -9.70 -9.55
C ARG A 61 -9.61 -10.08 -9.81
N SER A 62 -9.05 -9.56 -10.91
CA SER A 62 -7.60 -9.51 -11.11
C SER A 62 -7.03 -8.42 -10.21
N VAL A 63 -5.90 -8.71 -9.57
CA VAL A 63 -5.18 -7.79 -8.69
C VAL A 63 -3.72 -7.78 -9.09
N ASP A 64 -3.19 -6.58 -9.32
CA ASP A 64 -1.78 -6.35 -9.61
C ASP A 64 -0.93 -6.58 -8.34
N LEU A 65 0.18 -7.31 -8.48
CA LEU A 65 1.11 -7.69 -7.44
C LEU A 65 2.47 -6.98 -7.57
N ALA A 66 2.62 -5.99 -8.44
CA ALA A 66 3.92 -5.37 -8.72
C ALA A 66 4.59 -4.74 -7.48
N LEU A 67 3.84 -4.48 -6.42
CA LEU A 67 4.31 -3.88 -5.17
C LEU A 67 4.54 -4.89 -4.04
N VAL A 68 4.20 -6.17 -4.24
CA VAL A 68 4.28 -7.22 -3.21
C VAL A 68 4.92 -8.48 -3.78
N GLU A 69 5.85 -9.05 -3.03
CA GLU A 69 6.57 -10.25 -3.45
C GLU A 69 6.12 -11.48 -2.64
N GLY A 70 6.40 -12.67 -3.18
CA GLY A 70 6.24 -13.93 -2.44
C GLY A 70 4.80 -14.39 -2.21
N VAL A 71 3.83 -13.77 -2.89
CA VAL A 71 2.40 -14.10 -2.81
C VAL A 71 2.11 -15.51 -3.30
N ARG A 72 1.25 -16.24 -2.59
CA ARG A 72 0.83 -17.61 -2.88
C ARG A 72 -0.70 -17.74 -2.86
N PRO A 73 -1.27 -18.75 -3.54
CA PRO A 73 -2.66 -19.13 -3.34
C PRO A 73 -2.98 -19.39 -1.86
N GLY A 74 -4.07 -18.83 -1.38
CA GLY A 74 -4.50 -18.85 0.03
C GLY A 74 -4.06 -17.64 0.86
N ASP A 75 -3.10 -16.84 0.38
CA ASP A 75 -2.70 -15.61 1.07
C ASP A 75 -3.84 -14.59 1.07
N ARG A 76 -3.83 -13.68 2.05
CA ARG A 76 -4.73 -12.53 2.09
C ARG A 76 -3.97 -11.28 1.71
N LEU A 77 -4.54 -10.50 0.80
CA LEU A 77 -3.97 -9.26 0.32
C LEU A 77 -4.81 -8.08 0.78
N LEU A 78 -4.15 -7.03 1.28
CA LEU A 78 -4.73 -5.70 1.35
C LEU A 78 -4.65 -5.07 -0.04
N VAL A 79 -5.80 -4.77 -0.63
CA VAL A 79 -5.92 -4.32 -2.02
C VAL A 79 -6.58 -2.96 -2.09
N HIS A 80 -6.00 -2.05 -2.87
CA HIS A 80 -6.55 -0.74 -3.15
C HIS A 80 -6.51 -0.49 -4.67
N LEU A 81 -7.64 -0.08 -5.26
CA LEU A 81 -7.79 0.15 -6.71
C LEU A 81 -7.25 -1.00 -7.57
N ASP A 82 -7.56 -2.24 -7.17
CA ASP A 82 -7.13 -3.47 -7.85
C ASP A 82 -5.58 -3.69 -7.85
N THR A 83 -4.85 -3.04 -6.94
CA THR A 83 -3.42 -3.27 -6.67
C THR A 83 -3.20 -3.75 -5.24
N ALA A 84 -2.39 -4.80 -5.07
CA ALA A 84 -2.00 -5.31 -3.77
C ALA A 84 -0.94 -4.42 -3.12
N LEU A 85 -1.16 -4.03 -1.87
CA LEU A 85 -0.28 -3.19 -1.09
C LEU A 85 0.50 -3.98 -0.03
N ALA A 86 -0.09 -5.05 0.50
CA ALA A 86 0.54 -5.90 1.50
C ALA A 86 -0.10 -7.30 1.54
N VAL A 87 0.69 -8.30 1.94
CA VAL A 87 0.17 -9.57 2.46
C VAL A 87 -0.19 -9.36 3.93
N VAL A 88 -1.38 -9.77 4.34
CA VAL A 88 -1.90 -9.60 5.70
C VAL A 88 -2.32 -10.93 6.29
N GLU A 89 -2.18 -11.05 7.62
CA GLU A 89 -2.68 -12.20 8.35
C GLU A 89 -4.20 -12.13 8.51
N ALA A 90 -4.86 -13.28 8.68
CA ALA A 90 -6.26 -13.29 9.08
C ALA A 90 -6.38 -12.72 10.50
N PRO A 91 -7.35 -11.83 10.77
CA PRO A 91 -7.64 -11.44 12.15
C PRO A 91 -8.05 -12.70 12.92
N SER A 92 -7.37 -12.95 14.04
CA SER A 92 -7.62 -14.04 14.98
C SER A 92 -8.98 -13.93 15.67
#